data_AF-A0A954TEE9-F1
#
_entry.id   AF-A0A954TEE9-F1
#
_cell.length_a   1.000
_cell.length_b   1.000
_cell.length_c   1.000
_cell.angle_alpha   90.00
_cell.angle_beta   90.00
_cell.angle_gamma   90.00
#
_symmetry.space_group_name_H-M   'P 1'
#
loop_
_entity.id
_entity.type
_entity.pdbx_description
1 polymer ?
#
loop_
_entity_poly.entity_id
_entity_poly.type
_entity_poly.pdbx_seq_one_letter_code
_entity_poly.pdbx_strand_id
1 'polypeptide(L)' 'MAQISEALGMIETKGFVSLIEAVDAMMKAANVQFLGWDKVGSGLVSAFVTGDVAAV' A
#
# COMPACT_ATOMS: atom_id res chain seq x y z
N MET A 1 -5.51 -16.63 -21.68
CA MET A 1 -4.21 -16.14 -21.16
C MET A 1 -4.44 -15.75 -19.71
N ALA A 2 -3.77 -16.39 -18.76
CA ALA A 2 -3.85 -15.96 -17.37
C ALA A 2 -3.23 -14.57 -17.28
N GLN A 3 -3.99 -13.56 -16.84
CA GLN A 3 -3.38 -12.30 -16.43
C GLN A 3 -2.48 -12.62 -15.24
N ILE A 4 -1.20 -12.29 -15.35
CA ILE A 4 -0.33 -12.19 -14.18
C ILE A 4 -0.92 -11.03 -13.37
N SER A 5 -1.64 -11.36 -12.30
CA SER A 5 -2.02 -10.36 -11.31
C SER A 5 -0.72 -9.90 -10.65
N GLU A 6 -0.44 -8.60 -10.72
CA GLU A 6 0.63 -8.03 -9.89
C GLU A 6 0.32 -8.27 -8.40
N ALA A 7 1.37 -8.29 -7.58
CA ALA A 7 1.20 -8.45 -6.14
C ALA A 7 0.59 -7.18 -5.53
N LEU A 8 -0.32 -7.36 -4.57
CA LEU A 8 -0.96 -6.29 -3.84
C LEU A 8 -0.42 -6.23 -2.41
N GLY A 9 0.19 -5.10 -2.05
CA GLY A 9 0.58 -4.78 -0.68
C GLY A 9 -0.48 -3.91 -0.03
N MET A 10 -0.78 -4.17 1.23
CA MET A 10 -1.74 -3.38 2.01
C MET A 10 -1.21 -3.09 3.40
N ILE A 11 -1.43 -1.87 3.89
CA ILE A 11 -1.18 -1.51 5.29
C ILE A 11 -2.34 -0.70 5.83
N GLU A 12 -2.81 -1.06 7.01
CA GLU A 12 -3.83 -0.34 7.76
C GLU A 12 -3.19 0.27 9.00
N THR A 13 -3.48 1.55 9.26
CA THR A 13 -2.98 2.26 10.42
C THR A 13 -4.08 3.05 11.11
N LYS A 14 -3.83 3.43 12.36
CA LYS A 14 -4.71 4.35 13.09
C LYS A 14 -4.21 5.78 12.92
N GLY A 15 -4.87 6.53 12.04
CA GLY A 15 -4.56 7.92 11.73
C GLY A 15 -3.89 8.09 10.36
N PHE A 16 -4.19 9.22 9.70
CA PHE A 16 -3.69 9.47 8.35
C PHE A 16 -2.19 9.75 8.31
N VAL A 17 -1.61 10.36 9.34
CA VAL A 17 -0.17 10.66 9.41
C VAL A 17 0.65 9.37 9.40
N SER A 18 0.30 8.39 10.22
CA SER A 18 0.98 7.08 10.23
C SER A 18 0.87 6.34 8.91
N LEU A 19 -0.26 6.49 8.20
CA LEU A 19 -0.43 5.89 6.89
C LEU A 19 0.53 6.49 5.87
N ILE A 20 0.70 7.81 5.87
CA ILE A 20 1.59 8.50 4.93
C ILE A 20 3.05 8.13 5.17
N GLU A 21 3.48 8.04 6.43
CA GLU A 21 4.83 7.55 6.76
C GLU A 21 5.04 6.10 6.29
N ALA A 22 4.03 5.24 6.44
CA ALA A 22 4.11 3.87 5.94
C ALA A 22 4.21 3.81 4.41
N VAL A 23 3.45 4.63 3.69
CA VAL A 23 3.51 4.70 2.22
C VAL A 23 4.86 5.23 1.74
N ASP A 24 5.41 6.27 2.37
CA ASP A 24 6.75 6.79 2.06
C ASP A 24 7.83 5.71 2.26
N ALA A 25 7.75 4.95 3.35
CA ALA A 25 8.66 3.84 3.61
C ALA A 25 8.54 2.72 2.57
N MET A 26 7.32 2.33 2.19
CA MET A 26 7.08 1.32 1.15
C MET A 26 7.71 1.73 -0.20
N MET A 27 7.45 2.97 -0.64
CA MET A 27 7.96 3.47 -1.92
C MET A 27 9.49 3.65 -1.93
N LYS A 28 10.13 3.83 -0.77
CA LYS A 28 11.60 3.88 -0.65
C LYS A 28 12.24 2.51 -0.54
N ALA A 29 11.51 1.51 -0.06
CA ALA A 29 12.05 0.17 0.16
C ALA A 29 12.18 -0.64 -1.14
N ALA A 30 11.25 -0.46 -2.08
CA ALA A 30 11.20 -1.24 -3.30
C ALA A 30 10.51 -0.49 -4.46
N ASN A 31 10.65 -1.04 -5.68
CA ASN A 31 9.97 -0.51 -6.86
C ASN A 31 8.50 -0.93 -6.87
N VAL A 32 7.68 -0.21 -6.12
CA VAL A 32 6.22 -0.41 -6.02
C VAL A 32 5.48 0.87 -6.42
N GLN A 33 4.26 0.71 -6.91
CA GLN A 33 3.38 1.81 -7.27
C GLN A 33 2.28 1.99 -6.22
N PHE A 34 2.09 3.22 -5.74
CA PHE A 34 0.96 3.57 -4.90
C PHE A 34 -0.33 3.62 -5.72
N LEU A 35 -1.31 2.79 -5.35
CA LEU A 35 -2.60 2.72 -6.03
C LEU A 35 -3.62 3.70 -5.43
N GLY A 36 -3.49 3.98 -4.14
CA GLY A 36 -4.41 4.84 -3.42
C GLY A 36 -4.54 4.45 -1.96
N TRP A 37 -5.43 5.14 -1.27
CA TRP A 37 -5.77 4.88 0.11
C TRP A 37 -7.28 5.05 0.32
N ASP A 38 -7.79 4.43 1.37
CA ASP A 38 -9.19 4.56 1.77
C ASP A 38 -9.32 4.81 3.28
N LYS A 39 -10.41 5.49 3.66
CA LYS A 39 -10.81 5.65 5.05
C LYS A 39 -11.77 4.52 5.41
N VAL A 40 -11.36 3.68 6.34
CA VAL A 40 -12.19 2.54 6.77
C VAL A 40 -13.19 2.99 7.85
N GLY A 41 -12.80 3.93 8.71
CA GLY A 41 -13.63 4.48 9.78
C GLY A 41 -13.00 4.28 11.16
N SER A 42 -13.55 4.91 12.20
CA SER A 42 -13.02 4.82 13.58
C SER A 42 -11.53 5.23 13.72
N GLY A 43 -11.06 6.10 12.83
CA GLY A 43 -9.67 6.52 12.73
C GLY A 43 -8.76 5.51 12.00
N LEU A 44 -9.28 4.41 11.47
CA LEU A 44 -8.56 3.46 10.62
C LEU A 44 -8.56 3.94 9.17
N VAL A 45 -7.39 3.85 8.56
CA VAL A 45 -7.13 4.19 7.16
C VAL A 45 -6.19 3.15 6.57
N SER A 46 -6.38 2.85 5.29
CA SER A 46 -5.66 1.77 4.60
C SER A 46 -5.07 2.25 3.29
N ALA A 47 -3.87 1.80 2.96
CA ALA A 47 -3.16 2.13 1.74
C ALA A 47 -2.86 0.87 0.93
N PHE A 48 -2.80 1.03 -0.39
CA PHE A 48 -2.64 -0.06 -1.34
C PHE A 48 -1.47 0.25 -2.28
N VAL A 49 -0.57 -0.72 -2.45
CA VAL A 49 0.56 -0.66 -3.39
C VAL A 49 0.56 -1.89 -4.29
N THR A 50 1.08 -1.75 -5.51
CA THR A 50 1.27 -2.87 -6.46
C THR A 50 2.72 -2.98 -6.91
N GLY A 51 3.13 -4.19 -7.28
CA GLY A 51 4.41 -4.43 -7.94
C GLY A 51 4.70 -5.91 -8.13
N ASP A 52 5.96 -6.20 -8.49
CA ASP A 52 6.48 -7.57 -8.53
C ASP A 52 6.40 -8.22 -7.14
N VAL A 53 6.16 -9.54 -7.09
CA VAL A 53 6.01 -10.30 -5.84
C VAL A 53 7.21 -10.15 -4.89
N ALA A 54 8.42 -9.94 -5.41
CA ALA A 54 9.61 -9.76 -4.57
C ALA A 54 9.77 -8.31 -4.05
N ALA A 55 9.06 -7.35 -4.63
CA ALA A 55 9.10 -5.95 -4.25
C ALA A 55 8.03 -5.59 -3.19
N VAL A 56 6.93 -6.35 -3.15
CA VAL A 56 5.78 -6.17 -2.24
C VAL A 56 5.93 -7.03 -1.00
#